data_AF-A0A9E5DXT1-F1
#
_entry.id   AF-A0A9E5DXT1-F1
#
_cell.length_a   1.000
_cell.length_b   1.000
_cell.length_c   1.000
_cell.angle_alpha   90.00
_cell.angle_beta   90.00
_cell.angle_gamma   90.00
#
_symmetry.space_group_name_H-M   'P 1'
#
loop_
_entity.id
_entity.type
_entity.pdbx_description
1 polymer ?
#
loop_
_entity_poly.entity_id
_entity_poly.type
_entity_poly.pdbx_seq_one_letter_code
_entity_poly.pdbx_strand_id
1 'polypeptide(L)'
;MTNPAQAATALALACSLLASGCYNTYVVPQEEFRKLQSTTALSEDGQLQEKYKDNTDEFGKLLNRSEVDIVVVQSAKSEQVGVGRDTRLYVRTDGGRRYQLTPFNFSMASSQLVASDRDTLLPLSTLKAYEVDLLSTGKTVLMIAVAVGGAAGFIGAIWASSETKSF
;
A
#
# COMPACT_ATOMS: atom_id res chain seq x y z
N MET A 1 -29.79 6.25 -29.00
CA MET A 1 -29.88 4.81 -28.68
C MET A 1 -28.48 4.22 -28.75
N THR A 2 -27.79 4.13 -27.61
CA THR A 2 -26.47 3.49 -27.54
C THR A 2 -26.66 1.98 -27.47
N ASN A 3 -25.96 1.24 -28.33
CA ASN A 3 -26.09 -0.22 -28.43
C ASN A 3 -25.56 -0.88 -27.13
N PRO A 4 -26.22 -1.91 -26.55
CA PRO A 4 -25.74 -2.56 -25.33
C PRO A 4 -24.32 -3.13 -25.45
N ALA A 5 -23.89 -3.48 -26.66
CA ALA A 5 -22.52 -3.87 -26.96
C ALA A 5 -21.50 -2.74 -26.72
N GLN A 6 -21.86 -1.48 -27.06
CA GLN A 6 -20.98 -0.32 -26.84
C GLN A 6 -20.87 0.04 -25.36
N ALA A 7 -21.95 -0.12 -24.59
CA ALA A 7 -21.95 0.08 -23.14
C ALA A 7 -21.07 -0.93 -22.40
N ALA A 8 -21.10 -2.20 -22.81
CA ALA A 8 -20.25 -3.25 -22.22
C ALA A 8 -18.75 -3.00 -22.48
N THR A 9 -18.37 -2.60 -23.70
CA THR A 9 -16.98 -2.21 -24.01
C THR A 9 -16.53 -0.97 -23.25
N ALA A 10 -17.40 0.03 -23.07
CA ALA A 10 -17.07 1.23 -22.31
C ALA A 10 -16.84 0.94 -20.82
N LEU A 11 -17.66 0.05 -20.23
CA LEU A 11 -17.52 -0.36 -18.82
C LEU A 11 -16.24 -1.18 -18.60
N ALA A 12 -15.93 -2.12 -19.51
CA ALA A 12 -14.70 -2.91 -19.45
C ALA A 12 -13.44 -2.04 -19.59
N LEU A 13 -13.47 -1.05 -20.49
CA LEU A 13 -12.38 -0.09 -20.66
C LEU A 13 -12.22 0.80 -19.42
N ALA A 14 -13.32 1.29 -18.84
CA ALA A 14 -13.29 2.10 -17.62
C ALA A 14 -12.74 1.32 -16.41
N CYS A 15 -13.13 0.05 -16.23
CA CYS A 15 -12.56 -0.80 -15.18
C CYS A 15 -11.05 -1.04 -15.35
N SER A 16 -10.57 -1.20 -16.58
CA SER A 16 -9.14 -1.40 -16.84
C SER A 16 -8.29 -0.15 -16.53
N LEU A 17 -8.86 1.05 -16.71
CA LEU A 17 -8.18 2.32 -16.43
C LEU A 17 -8.14 2.68 -14.93
N LEU A 18 -9.07 2.13 -14.14
CA LEU A 18 -9.13 2.37 -12.70
C LEU A 18 -8.33 1.36 -11.87
N ALA A 19 -7.77 0.33 -12.50
CA ALA A 19 -6.91 -0.67 -11.85
C ALA A 19 -5.51 -0.12 -11.47
N SER A 20 -5.13 1.07 -11.95
CA SER A 20 -3.90 1.75 -11.54
C SER A 20 -4.05 2.39 -10.15
N GLY A 21 -4.18 1.53 -9.14
CA GLY A 21 -3.70 1.73 -7.78
C GLY A 21 -4.46 2.73 -6.91
N CYS A 22 -5.30 2.22 -6.01
CA CYS A 22 -5.78 2.98 -4.85
C CYS A 22 -4.66 3.15 -3.80
N TYR A 23 -3.46 3.56 -4.22
CA TYR A 23 -2.34 3.82 -3.31
C TYR A 23 -2.15 5.32 -3.13
N ASN A 24 -1.94 5.75 -1.89
CA ASN A 24 -1.48 7.08 -1.54
C ASN A 24 0.02 7.00 -1.24
N THR A 25 0.80 7.85 -1.90
CA THR A 25 2.24 7.98 -1.65
C THR A 25 2.50 9.07 -0.61
N TYR A 26 3.14 8.69 0.49
CA TYR A 26 3.53 9.58 1.57
C TYR A 26 5.03 9.82 1.51
N VAL A 27 5.44 11.08 1.49
CA VAL A 27 6.86 11.45 1.58
C VAL A 27 7.23 11.51 3.06
N VAL A 28 8.18 10.68 3.47
CA VAL A 28 8.62 10.57 4.86
C VAL A 28 10.00 11.22 4.98
N PRO A 29 10.27 11.99 6.05
CA PRO A 29 11.61 12.52 6.33
C PRO A 29 12.62 11.40 6.54
N GLN A 30 13.90 11.68 6.31
CA GLN A 30 14.95 10.66 6.39
C GLN A 30 15.02 10.03 7.78
N GLU A 31 14.97 10.84 8.83
CA GLU A 31 15.02 10.45 10.23
C GLU A 31 13.90 9.49 10.63
N GLU A 32 12.70 9.70 10.11
CA GLU A 32 11.54 8.84 10.31
C GLU A 32 11.68 7.55 9.49
N PHE A 33 12.15 7.65 8.25
CA PHE A 33 12.39 6.50 7.38
C PHE A 33 13.47 5.56 7.94
N ARG A 34 14.44 6.09 8.71
CA ARG A 34 15.47 5.27 9.36
C ARG A 34 14.91 4.30 10.41
N LYS A 35 13.71 4.55 10.95
CA LYS A 35 13.03 3.61 11.87
C LYS A 35 12.60 2.31 11.19
N LEU A 36 12.48 2.34 9.86
CA LEU A 36 12.05 1.20 9.04
C LEU A 36 13.22 0.31 8.60
N GLN A 37 14.45 0.64 9.03
CA GLN A 37 15.65 -0.13 8.74
C GLN A 37 15.71 -1.44 9.54
N SER A 38 16.43 -2.42 9.00
CA SER A 38 16.72 -3.68 9.68
C SER A 38 17.41 -3.45 11.03
N THR A 39 18.43 -2.60 11.11
CA THR A 39 19.26 -2.44 12.32
C THR A 39 18.57 -1.73 13.48
N THR A 40 17.57 -0.89 13.22
CA THR A 40 16.80 -0.18 14.27
C THR A 40 15.58 -1.01 14.70
N ALA A 41 15.06 -1.83 13.80
CA ALA A 41 13.92 -2.71 14.05
C ALA A 41 14.35 -4.02 14.74
N LEU A 42 15.54 -4.53 14.45
CA LEU A 42 16.06 -5.79 15.00
C LEU A 42 16.84 -5.53 16.30
N SER A 43 16.30 -5.97 17.43
CA SER A 43 17.11 -6.24 18.64
C SER A 43 18.12 -7.34 18.30
N GLU A 44 19.28 -7.37 18.98
CA GLU A 44 20.44 -8.28 18.75
C GLU A 44 20.13 -9.79 18.62
N ASP A 45 18.89 -10.23 18.83
CA ASP A 45 18.44 -11.63 18.75
C ASP A 45 17.54 -11.95 17.53
N GLY A 46 17.40 -11.03 16.57
CA GLY A 46 16.59 -11.26 15.36
C GLY A 46 15.07 -11.19 15.57
N GLN A 47 14.63 -10.62 16.70
CA GLN A 47 13.23 -10.31 17.00
C GLN A 47 13.07 -8.79 17.17
N LEU A 48 11.94 -8.26 16.68
CA LEU A 48 11.59 -6.85 16.80
C LEU A 48 11.33 -6.50 18.27
N GLN A 49 11.79 -5.34 18.73
CA GLN A 49 11.73 -4.94 20.15
C GLN A 49 10.29 -4.96 20.69
N GLU A 50 10.00 -5.99 21.48
CA GLU A 50 8.80 -6.16 22.28
C GLU A 50 8.83 -5.20 23.48
N LYS A 51 8.77 -3.90 23.23
CA LYS A 51 8.58 -2.90 24.28
C LYS A 51 7.12 -2.47 24.38
N TYR A 52 6.20 -3.42 24.51
CA TYR A 52 4.86 -3.22 25.08
C TYR A 52 4.23 -4.60 25.36
N LYS A 53 4.61 -5.23 26.47
CA LYS A 53 3.92 -6.42 26.97
C LYS A 53 3.89 -6.41 28.49
N ASP A 54 2.89 -5.73 29.05
CA ASP A 54 2.39 -6.04 30.39
C ASP A 54 0.87 -6.18 30.35
N ASN A 55 0.40 -7.34 29.91
CA ASN A 55 -0.51 -8.18 30.67
C ASN A 55 -0.80 -9.47 29.89
N THR A 56 -0.49 -10.59 30.56
CA THR A 56 -0.95 -11.99 30.55
C THR A 56 -1.84 -12.50 29.38
N ASP A 57 -2.53 -13.64 29.49
CA ASP A 57 -3.42 -14.23 28.48
C ASP A 57 -2.70 -15.00 27.33
N GLU A 58 -2.00 -16.06 27.70
CA GLU A 58 -1.18 -16.94 26.86
C GLU A 58 -1.92 -17.72 25.74
N PHE A 59 -3.26 -17.74 25.71
CA PHE A 59 -4.02 -18.36 24.61
C PHE A 59 -4.50 -17.36 23.53
N GLY A 60 -4.47 -16.04 23.80
CA GLY A 60 -4.78 -15.01 22.80
C GLY A 60 -3.62 -14.75 21.81
N LYS A 61 -2.39 -15.12 22.20
CA LYS A 61 -1.15 -14.90 21.45
C LYS A 61 -0.91 -15.91 20.32
N LEU A 62 -1.69 -17.00 20.27
CA LEU A 62 -1.60 -17.99 19.19
C LEU A 62 -2.55 -17.70 18.01
N LEU A 63 -3.60 -16.90 18.23
CA LEU A 63 -4.49 -16.40 17.17
C LEU A 63 -4.03 -15.05 16.58
N ASN A 64 -3.12 -14.35 17.25
CA ASN A 64 -2.55 -13.05 16.82
C ASN A 64 -1.24 -13.22 16.02
N ARG A 65 -1.13 -14.34 15.30
CA ARG A 65 0.04 -14.78 14.55
C ARG A 65 -0.06 -14.24 13.12
N SER A 66 0.20 -12.94 12.86
CA SER A 66 0.64 -12.37 11.54
C SER A 66 0.70 -10.84 11.46
N GLU A 67 0.03 -10.07 12.33
CA GLU A 67 -0.51 -8.76 11.87
C GLU A 67 0.00 -7.48 12.53
N VAL A 68 0.84 -7.49 13.58
CA VAL A 68 1.14 -6.23 14.32
C VAL A 68 2.62 -5.95 14.53
N ASP A 69 3.39 -5.96 13.44
CA ASP A 69 4.70 -5.29 13.38
C ASP A 69 4.55 -3.95 12.63
N ILE A 70 3.65 -3.09 13.11
CA ILE A 70 3.39 -1.79 12.48
C ILE A 70 4.28 -0.74 13.15
N VAL A 71 5.21 -0.16 12.37
CA VAL A 71 6.01 0.98 12.80
C VAL A 71 5.36 2.26 12.29
N VAL A 72 4.96 3.13 13.22
CA VAL A 72 4.37 4.43 12.87
C VAL A 72 5.47 5.44 12.60
N VAL A 73 5.46 6.01 11.39
CA VAL A 73 6.37 7.09 10.96
C VAL A 73 5.57 8.34 10.65
N GLN A 74 6.17 9.51 10.88
CA GLN A 74 5.56 10.78 10.53
C GLN A 74 5.92 11.17 9.08
N SER A 75 4.91 11.45 8.27
CA SER A 75 5.07 12.02 6.93
C SER A 75 5.51 13.49 7.03
N ALA A 76 6.15 14.01 5.98
CA ALA A 76 6.55 15.42 5.87
C ALA A 76 5.37 16.41 5.96
N LYS A 77 4.13 15.92 5.82
CA LYS A 77 2.89 16.67 6.02
C LYS A 77 2.28 16.50 7.43
N SER A 78 3.05 16.01 8.39
CA SER A 78 2.63 15.71 9.77
C SER A 78 1.55 14.63 9.92
N GLU A 79 1.35 13.82 8.88
CA GLU A 79 0.42 12.68 8.91
C GLU A 79 1.10 11.45 9.49
N GLN A 80 0.42 10.72 10.39
CA GLN A 80 0.94 9.48 10.95
C GLN A 80 0.67 8.32 9.99
N VAL A 81 1.73 7.63 9.60
CA VAL A 81 1.72 6.56 8.60
C VAL A 81 2.19 5.27 9.27
N GLY A 82 1.30 4.31 9.41
CA GLY A 82 1.64 2.96 9.90
C GLY A 82 2.27 2.14 8.80
N VAL A 83 3.49 1.64 9.01
CA VAL A 83 4.23 0.83 8.05
C VAL A 83 4.34 -0.60 8.58
N GLY A 84 3.71 -1.54 7.87
CA GLY A 84 3.81 -2.97 8.11
C GLY A 84 4.73 -3.67 7.10
N ARG A 85 4.87 -4.99 7.23
CA ARG A 85 5.70 -5.83 6.32
C ARG A 85 5.16 -5.88 4.88
N ASP A 86 3.87 -5.64 4.71
CA ASP A 86 3.14 -5.60 3.45
C ASP A 86 3.18 -4.22 2.77
N THR A 87 3.66 -3.20 3.50
CA THR A 87 3.72 -1.83 3.01
C THR A 87 4.86 -1.67 1.99
N ARG A 88 4.59 -0.95 0.90
CA ARG A 88 5.59 -0.75 -0.15
C ARG A 88 6.38 0.52 0.13
N LEU A 89 7.68 0.36 0.34
CA LEU A 89 8.60 1.48 0.50
C LEU A 89 9.30 1.78 -0.81
N TYR A 90 9.60 3.04 -1.03
CA TYR A 90 10.37 3.49 -2.18
C TYR A 90 11.36 4.58 -1.80
N VAL A 91 12.45 4.64 -2.54
CA VAL A 91 13.39 5.77 -2.51
C VAL A 91 13.55 6.33 -3.90
N ARG A 92 13.57 7.65 -4.00
CA ARG A 92 13.70 8.36 -5.27
C ARG A 92 15.08 9.01 -5.36
N THR A 93 15.74 8.77 -6.48
CA THR A 93 17.03 9.40 -6.80
C THR A 93 16.87 10.73 -7.52
N ASP A 94 17.91 11.55 -7.53
CA ASP A 94 17.96 12.82 -8.28
C ASP A 94 17.72 12.65 -9.79
N GLY A 95 18.10 11.49 -10.34
CA GLY A 95 17.80 11.11 -11.73
C GLY A 95 16.34 10.71 -11.98
N GLY A 96 15.45 10.88 -11.00
CA GLY A 96 14.02 10.57 -11.11
C GLY A 96 13.69 9.08 -11.02
N ARG A 97 14.68 8.20 -10.83
CA ARG A 97 14.45 6.75 -10.68
C ARG A 97 13.89 6.43 -9.29
N ARG A 98 12.84 5.62 -9.27
CA ARG A 98 12.17 5.12 -8.06
C ARG A 98 12.60 3.68 -7.82
N TYR A 99 13.21 3.41 -6.68
CA TYR A 99 13.65 2.07 -6.27
C TYR A 99 12.75 1.56 -5.16
N GLN A 100 12.20 0.37 -5.32
CA GLN A 100 11.38 -0.27 -4.30
C GLN A 100 12.28 -0.90 -3.23
N LEU A 101 11.87 -0.77 -1.97
CA LEU A 101 12.50 -1.38 -0.81
C LEU A 101 11.48 -2.23 -0.04
N THR A 102 11.97 -3.27 0.62
CA THR A 102 11.16 -4.06 1.55
C THR A 102 11.32 -3.51 2.97
N PRO A 103 10.22 -3.22 3.70
CA PRO A 103 10.29 -2.81 5.11
C PRO A 103 11.15 -3.75 5.94
N PHE A 104 11.96 -3.19 6.83
CA PHE A 104 12.81 -3.95 7.77
C PHE A 104 13.89 -4.82 7.12
N ASN A 105 14.10 -4.71 5.80
CA ASN A 105 15.11 -5.48 5.05
C ASN A 105 16.09 -4.58 4.27
N PHE A 106 16.35 -3.39 4.80
CA PHE A 106 17.35 -2.48 4.26
C PHE A 106 18.12 -1.81 5.40
N SER A 107 19.36 -1.42 5.11
CA SER A 107 20.21 -0.67 6.01
C SER A 107 20.65 0.62 5.33
N MET A 108 20.70 1.69 6.12
CA MET A 108 21.09 3.02 5.68
C MET A 108 22.29 3.46 6.52
N ALA A 109 23.48 3.17 6.01
CA ALA A 109 24.74 3.65 6.56
C ALA A 109 25.01 5.09 6.11
N SER A 110 25.94 5.78 6.77
CA SER A 110 26.20 7.22 6.62
C SER A 110 26.40 7.73 5.18
N SER A 111 26.78 6.86 4.25
CA SER A 111 27.00 7.21 2.84
C SER A 111 26.16 6.40 1.85
N GLN A 112 25.49 5.33 2.29
CA GLN A 112 24.89 4.36 1.39
C GLN A 112 23.64 3.69 1.97
N LEU A 113 22.62 3.56 1.13
CA LEU A 113 21.49 2.69 1.34
C LEU A 113 21.76 1.35 0.66
N VAL A 114 21.60 0.28 1.42
CA VAL A 114 21.79 -1.10 0.99
C VAL A 114 20.51 -1.87 1.25
N ALA A 115 19.91 -2.42 0.20
CA ALA A 115 18.77 -3.33 0.29
C ALA A 115 19.20 -4.71 -0.18
N SER A 116 19.24 -5.67 0.75
CA SER A 116 19.77 -7.02 0.51
C SER A 116 18.87 -7.81 -0.44
N ASP A 117 17.55 -7.62 -0.34
CA ASP A 117 16.55 -8.34 -1.11
C ASP A 117 16.48 -7.95 -2.59
N ARG A 118 16.88 -6.72 -2.92
CA ARG A 118 16.83 -6.16 -4.27
C ARG A 118 18.20 -5.89 -4.86
N ASP A 119 19.28 -6.35 -4.21
CA ASP A 119 20.67 -6.06 -4.57
C ASP A 119 20.87 -4.57 -4.90
N THR A 120 20.24 -3.72 -4.08
CA THR A 120 20.14 -2.28 -4.35
C THR A 120 21.15 -1.54 -3.49
N LEU A 121 22.09 -0.88 -4.15
CA LEU A 121 23.15 -0.09 -3.54
C LEU A 121 23.04 1.34 -4.06
N LEU A 122 22.58 2.25 -3.20
CA LEU A 122 22.32 3.64 -3.58
C LEU A 122 23.10 4.61 -2.67
N PRO A 123 23.89 5.54 -3.23
CA PRO A 123 24.53 6.57 -2.43
C PRO A 123 23.47 7.50 -1.82
N LEU A 124 23.57 7.80 -0.53
CA LEU A 124 22.61 8.68 0.14
C LEU A 124 22.56 10.09 -0.44
N SER A 125 23.69 10.57 -0.95
CA SER A 125 23.80 11.87 -1.61
C SER A 125 22.95 11.99 -2.89
N THR A 126 22.50 10.86 -3.45
CA THR A 126 21.66 10.83 -4.65
C THR A 126 20.19 10.66 -4.33
N LEU A 127 19.82 10.45 -3.06
CA LEU A 127 18.44 10.23 -2.64
C LEU A 127 17.77 11.58 -2.31
N LYS A 128 16.64 11.83 -2.98
CA LYS A 128 15.87 13.07 -2.85
C LYS A 128 14.62 12.91 -2.00
N ALA A 129 13.99 11.75 -2.05
CA ALA A 129 12.75 11.49 -1.34
C ALA A 129 12.65 10.04 -0.87
N TYR A 130 12.03 9.87 0.29
CA TYR A 130 11.65 8.58 0.86
C TYR A 130 10.13 8.49 0.86
N GLU A 131 9.60 7.41 0.29
CA GLU A 131 8.19 7.28 -0.04
C GLU A 131 7.61 6.00 0.56
N VAL A 132 6.39 6.12 1.06
CA VAL A 132 5.60 4.99 1.58
C VAL A 132 4.29 4.96 0.82
N ASP A 133 4.02 3.86 0.10
CA ASP A 133 2.74 3.67 -0.57
C ASP A 133 1.81 2.85 0.33
N LEU A 134 0.71 3.48 0.76
CA LEU A 134 -0.36 2.85 1.53
C LEU A 134 -1.61 2.71 0.68
N LEU A 135 -2.31 1.60 0.86
CA LEU A 135 -3.62 1.42 0.24
C LEU A 135 -4.63 2.37 0.89
N SER A 136 -5.32 3.16 0.09
CA SER A 136 -6.44 4.00 0.53
C SER A 136 -7.69 3.14 0.66
N THR A 137 -8.06 2.79 1.89
CA THR A 137 -9.26 2.00 2.19
C THR A 137 -10.52 2.67 1.65
N GLY A 138 -10.65 3.99 1.80
CA GLY A 138 -11.81 4.73 1.31
C GLY A 138 -11.99 4.67 -0.21
N LYS A 139 -10.91 4.89 -0.98
CA LYS A 139 -10.95 4.78 -2.46
C LYS A 139 -11.27 3.34 -2.90
N THR A 140 -10.68 2.37 -2.21
CA THR A 140 -10.89 0.94 -2.51
C THR A 140 -12.34 0.52 -2.27
N VAL A 141 -12.92 0.88 -1.12
CA VAL A 141 -14.32 0.57 -0.79
C VAL A 141 -15.28 1.24 -1.77
N LEU A 142 -15.05 2.51 -2.11
CA LEU A 142 -15.88 3.23 -3.08
C LEU A 142 -15.84 2.54 -4.45
N MET A 143 -14.66 2.14 -4.92
CA MET A 143 -14.50 1.45 -6.19
C MET A 143 -15.21 0.10 -6.22
N ILE A 144 -15.12 -0.69 -5.14
CA ILE A 144 -15.86 -1.94 -5.00
C ILE A 144 -17.37 -1.66 -5.05
N ALA A 145 -17.85 -0.65 -4.31
CA ALA A 145 -19.25 -0.29 -4.29
C ALA A 145 -19.77 0.15 -5.67
N VAL A 146 -18.98 0.95 -6.41
CA VAL A 146 -19.30 1.36 -7.78
C VAL A 146 -19.34 0.16 -8.73
N ALA A 147 -18.39 -0.76 -8.63
CA ALA A 147 -18.35 -1.96 -9.47
C ALA A 147 -19.57 -2.85 -9.24
N VAL A 148 -19.92 -3.12 -7.97
CA VAL A 148 -21.09 -3.93 -7.60
C VAL A 148 -22.40 -3.22 -7.99
N GLY A 149 -22.52 -1.93 -7.68
CA GLY A 149 -23.70 -1.13 -8.04
C GLY A 149 -23.91 -1.00 -9.55
N GLY A 150 -22.82 -0.84 -10.31
CA GLY A 150 -22.84 -0.82 -11.77
C GLY A 150 -23.31 -2.14 -12.37
N ALA A 151 -22.84 -3.28 -11.84
CA ALA A 151 -23.28 -4.60 -12.28
C ALA A 151 -24.77 -4.85 -11.99
N ALA A 152 -25.23 -4.52 -10.77
CA ALA A 152 -26.64 -4.65 -10.39
C ALA A 152 -27.55 -3.73 -11.22
N GLY A 153 -27.14 -2.47 -11.44
CA GLY A 153 -27.85 -1.52 -12.29
C GLY A 153 -27.93 -1.97 -13.75
N PHE A 154 -26.87 -2.59 -14.27
CA PHE A 154 -26.84 -3.14 -15.62
C PHE A 154 -27.80 -4.34 -15.77
N ILE A 155 -27.81 -5.27 -14.82
CA ILE A 155 -28.73 -6.41 -14.81
C ILE A 155 -30.18 -5.93 -14.69
N GLY A 156 -30.46 -4.99 -13.79
CA GLY A 156 -31.79 -4.40 -13.63
C GLY A 156 -32.28 -3.69 -14.90
N ALA A 157 -31.39 -2.98 -15.60
CA ALA A 157 -31.72 -2.33 -16.87
C ALA A 157 -32.04 -3.34 -17.99
N ILE A 158 -31.32 -4.46 -18.05
CA ILE A 158 -31.63 -5.56 -18.99
C ILE A 158 -33.03 -6.10 -18.69
N TRP A 159 -33.32 -6.43 -17.43
CA TRP A 159 -34.63 -6.94 -17.02
C TRP A 159 -35.77 -5.96 -17.33
N ALA A 160 -35.63 -4.69 -16.94
CA ALA A 160 -36.64 -3.66 -17.23
C ALA A 160 -36.85 -3.41 -18.74
N SER A 161 -35.79 -3.52 -19.54
CA SER A 161 -35.88 -3.40 -21.01
C SER A 161 -36.51 -4.64 -21.68
N SER A 162 -36.59 -5.77 -20.99
CA SER A 162 -37.20 -7.01 -21.50
C SER A 162 -38.72 -7.02 -21.35
N GLU A 163 -39.27 -6.33 -20.36
CA GLU A 163 -40.72 -6.24 -20.11
C GLU A 163 -41.45 -5.30 -21.10
N THR A 164 -40.75 -4.33 -21.70
CA THR A 164 -41.34 -3.39 -22.68
C THR A 164 -41.50 -4.00 -24.08
N LYS A 165 -41.25 -5.31 -24.25
CA LYS A 165 -41.42 -6.06 -25.51
C LYS A 165 -42.45 -7.19 -25.43
N SER A 166 -43.39 -7.18 -24.49
CA SER A 166 -44.61 -7.99 -24.61
C SER A 166 -45.69 -7.18 -25.32
N PHE A 167 -46.20 -7.75 -26.43
CA PHE A 167 -47.42 -7.35 -27.14
C PHE A 167 -48.64 -7.28 -26.20
#